data_AF-A0A6P0JXI9-F1
#
_entry.id   AF-A0A6P0JXI9-F1
#
_cell.length_a   1.000
_cell.length_b   1.000
_cell.length_c   1.000
_cell.angle_alpha   90.00
_cell.angle_beta   90.00
_cell.angle_gamma   90.00
#
_symmetry.space_group_name_H-M   'P 1'
#
loop_
_entity.id
_entity.type
_entity.pdbx_description
1 polymer ?
#
loop_
_entity_poly.entity_id
_entity_poly.type
_entity_poly.pdbx_seq_one_letter_code
_entity_poly.pdbx_strand_id
1 'polypeptide(L)' 'MLQRLGTDGIGYATYSQVADQNTVRVVPIDGITPEAGNYPYQRPLFYVYQEASEGVQAFLGYATSSEGQSAIAAANQ' A
#
# COMPACT_ATOMS: atom_id res chain seq x y z
N MET A 1 -2.78 8.73 13.27
CA MET A 1 -4.18 8.34 12.97
C MET A 1 -4.59 7.16 13.83
N LEU A 2 -3.85 6.04 13.81
CA LEU A 2 -4.13 4.84 14.60
C LEU A 2 -4.44 5.11 16.08
N GLN A 3 -3.60 5.92 16.75
CA GLN A 3 -3.81 6.30 18.17
C GLN A 3 -5.12 7.05 18.45
N ARG A 4 -5.73 7.69 17.43
CA ARG A 4 -6.99 8.42 17.57
C ARG A 4 -8.23 7.52 17.53
N LEU A 5 -8.07 6.23 17.25
CA LEU A 5 -9.17 5.27 17.24
C LEU A 5 -9.67 4.95 18.66
N GLY A 6 -8.85 5.16 19.70
CA GLY A 6 -9.26 4.86 21.08
C GLY A 6 -9.56 3.38 21.29
N THR A 7 -10.55 3.08 22.12
CA THR A 7 -10.89 1.70 22.53
C THR A 7 -11.88 1.00 21.60
N ASP A 8 -12.72 1.74 20.88
CA ASP A 8 -13.87 1.25 20.12
C ASP A 8 -13.95 1.81 18.68
N GLY A 9 -12.99 2.65 18.28
CA GLY A 9 -12.92 3.19 16.93
C GLY A 9 -12.49 2.16 15.90
N ILE A 10 -13.06 2.28 14.70
CA ILE A 10 -12.68 1.53 13.50
C ILE A 10 -12.29 2.49 12.39
N GLY A 11 -11.32 2.08 11.56
CA GLY A 11 -10.85 2.86 10.43
C GLY A 11 -10.21 1.97 9.37
N TYR A 12 -9.73 2.59 8.30
CA TYR A 12 -8.98 1.93 7.23
C TYR A 12 -7.58 2.53 7.13
N ALA A 13 -6.62 1.71 6.72
CA ALA A 13 -5.22 2.09 6.52
C ALA A 13 -4.60 1.23 5.42
N THR A 14 -3.47 1.67 4.86
CA THR A 14 -2.65 0.80 4.01
C THR A 14 -2.01 -0.26 4.89
N TYR A 15 -2.02 -1.53 4.46
CA TYR A 15 -1.61 -2.64 5.33
C TYR A 15 -0.16 -2.51 5.85
N SER A 16 0.79 -2.07 5.03
CA SER A 16 2.18 -1.80 5.46
C SER A 16 2.30 -0.78 6.59
N GLN A 17 1.30 0.10 6.80
CA GLN A 17 1.30 1.05 7.90
C GLN A 17 0.88 0.43 9.24
N VAL A 18 0.28 -0.76 9.21
CA VAL A 18 -0.27 -1.43 10.40
C VAL A 18 0.35 -2.80 10.69
N ALA A 19 1.02 -3.43 9.72
CA ALA A 19 1.58 -4.78 9.83
C ALA A 19 2.54 -4.94 11.02
N ASP A 20 3.44 -3.99 11.24
CA ASP A 20 4.53 -4.09 12.22
C ASP A 20 4.31 -3.27 13.50
N GLN A 21 3.06 -3.10 13.92
CA GLN A 21 2.74 -2.34 15.13
C GLN A 21 1.56 -2.93 15.91
N ASN A 22 1.48 -2.60 17.21
CA ASN A 22 0.50 -3.19 18.15
C ASN A 22 -0.57 -2.21 18.65
N THR A 23 -0.67 -1.01 18.06
CA THR A 23 -1.63 0.04 18.45
C THR A 23 -3.06 -0.29 18.03
N VAL A 24 -3.22 -1.11 16.98
CA VAL A 24 -4.53 -1.50 16.42
C VAL A 24 -4.50 -2.96 16.02
N ARG A 25 -5.68 -3.58 15.89
CA ARG A 25 -5.84 -4.93 15.37
C ARG A 25 -6.43 -4.88 13.96
N VAL A 26 -5.86 -5.67 13.05
CA VAL A 26 -6.43 -5.89 11.71
C VAL A 26 -7.67 -6.78 11.84
N VAL A 27 -8.79 -6.33 11.26
CA VAL A 27 -10.03 -7.12 11.20
C VAL A 27 -10.04 -7.92 9.89
N PRO A 28 -10.12 -9.26 9.93
CA PRO A 28 -10.24 -10.07 8.72
C PRO A 28 -11.56 -9.79 7.98
N ILE A 29 -11.54 -9.88 6.65
CA ILE A 29 -12.75 -9.80 5.82
C ILE A 29 -13.12 -11.22 5.41
N ASP A 30 -14.29 -11.69 5.83
CA ASP A 30 -14.75 -13.07 5.62
C ASP A 30 -13.73 -14.13 6.08
N GLY A 31 -13.01 -13.84 7.16
CA GLY A 31 -11.97 -14.72 7.70
C GLY A 31 -10.62 -14.66 6.98
N ILE A 32 -10.46 -13.80 5.97
CA ILE A 32 -9.24 -13.64 5.19
C ILE A 32 -8.48 -12.40 5.69
N THR A 33 -7.18 -12.52 5.93
CA THR A 33 -6.30 -11.41 6.35
C THR A 33 -5.50 -10.84 5.15
N PRO A 34 -4.98 -9.60 5.25
CA PRO A 34 -4.32 -8.91 4.12
C PRO A 34 -3.10 -9.60 3.52
N GLU A 35 -2.44 -10.51 4.24
CA GLU A 35 -1.30 -11.30 3.78
C GLU A 35 -1.71 -12.35 2.74
N ALA A 36 -3.00 -12.71 2.69
CA ALA A 36 -3.49 -13.67 1.73
C ALA A 36 -3.56 -13.04 0.32
N GLY A 37 -3.04 -13.75 -0.68
CA GLY A 37 -3.03 -13.27 -2.07
C GLY A 37 -4.42 -13.00 -2.66
N ASN A 38 -5.48 -13.58 -2.09
CA ASN A 38 -6.88 -13.37 -2.48
C ASN A 38 -7.66 -12.43 -1.54
N TYR A 39 -6.99 -11.63 -0.71
CA TYR A 39 -7.65 -10.67 0.16
C TYR A 39 -8.52 -9.69 -0.66
N PRO A 40 -9.80 -9.47 -0.31
CA PRO A 40 -10.75 -8.77 -1.18
C PRO A 40 -10.49 -7.26 -1.31
N TYR A 41 -9.82 -6.64 -0.34
CA TYR A 41 -9.51 -5.20 -0.36
C TYR A 41 -8.09 -4.94 -0.83
N GLN A 42 -7.88 -5.13 -2.13
CA GLN A 42 -6.66 -4.74 -2.84
C GLN A 42 -6.93 -3.57 -3.77
N ARG A 43 -5.93 -2.73 -4.02
CA ARG A 43 -6.05 -1.58 -4.93
C ARG A 43 -4.86 -1.52 -5.88
N PRO A 44 -5.07 -1.50 -7.21
CA PRO A 44 -4.01 -1.15 -8.14
C PRO A 44 -3.67 0.34 -8.01
N LEU A 45 -2.38 0.66 -8.00
CA LEU A 45 -1.88 2.04 -8.03
C LEU A 45 -1.41 2.37 -9.45
N PHE A 46 -1.78 3.55 -9.95
CA PHE A 46 -1.49 3.96 -11.31
C PHE A 46 -0.75 5.30 -11.34
N TYR A 47 0.16 5.45 -12.30
CA TYR A 47 0.70 6.74 -12.69
C TYR A 47 -0.22 7.34 -13.76
N VAL A 48 -0.75 8.54 -13.49
CA VAL A 48 -1.64 9.26 -14.42
C VAL A 48 -0.90 10.48 -14.95
N TYR A 49 -0.81 10.60 -16.26
CA TYR A 49 -0.17 11.71 -16.97
C TYR A 49 -0.89 11.91 -18.33
N GLN A 50 -0.86 13.14 -18.87
CA GLN A 50 -1.45 13.46 -20.17
C GLN A 50 -0.40 13.32 -21.29
N GLU A 51 0.56 14.25 -21.33
CA GLU A 51 1.74 14.17 -22.18
C GLU A 51 2.97 14.06 -21.28
N ALA A 52 3.78 13.02 -21.51
CA ALA A 52 4.96 12.78 -20.71
C ALA A 52 6.12 13.66 -21.20
N SER A 53 6.48 14.69 -20.42
CA SER A 53 7.74 15.40 -20.59
C SER A 53 8.93 14.44 -20.39
N GLU A 54 10.12 14.83 -20.84
CA GLU A 54 11.32 13.99 -20.70
C GLU A 54 11.56 13.53 -19.25
N GLY A 55 11.33 14.42 -18.27
CA GLY A 55 11.43 14.07 -16.85
C GLY A 55 10.39 13.04 -16.39
N VAL A 56 9.15 13.13 -16.90
CA VAL A 56 8.11 12.13 -16.62
C VAL A 56 8.48 10.79 -17.25
N GLN A 57 8.99 10.78 -18.48
CA GLN A 57 9.43 9.55 -19.15
C GLN A 57 10.58 8.88 -18.39
N ALA A 58 11.58 9.65 -17.97
CA ALA A 58 12.70 9.15 -17.18
C ALA A 58 12.22 8.54 -15.84
N PHE A 59 11.32 9.23 -15.14
CA PHE A 59 10.74 8.72 -13.90
C PHE A 59 9.94 7.44 -14.11
N LEU A 60 9.04 7.41 -15.10
CA LEU A 60 8.24 6.21 -15.41
C LEU A 60 9.14 5.03 -15.82
N GLY A 61 10.20 5.29 -16.60
CA GLY A 61 11.20 4.30 -16.96
C GLY A 61 11.90 3.72 -15.72
N TYR A 62 12.29 4.56 -14.76
CA TYR A 62 12.85 4.10 -13.50
C TYR A 62 11.83 3.34 -12.64
N ALA A 63 10.66 3.91 -12.40
CA ALA A 63 9.62 3.34 -11.52
C ALA A 63 9.13 1.96 -12.00
N THR A 64 9.15 1.72 -13.31
CA THR A 64 8.75 0.44 -13.92
C THR A 64 9.91 -0.52 -14.17
N SER A 65 11.16 -0.08 -14.00
CA SER A 65 12.35 -0.94 -14.09
C SER A 65 12.39 -1.96 -12.95
N SER A 66 13.26 -2.97 -13.09
CA SER A 66 13.51 -3.97 -12.03
C SER A 66 14.00 -3.33 -10.73
N GLU A 67 14.81 -2.27 -10.81
CA GLU A 67 15.31 -1.54 -9.65
C GLU A 67 14.18 -0.75 -8.96
N GLY A 68 13.38 -0.03 -9.74
CA GLY A 68 12.22 0.73 -9.22
C GLY A 68 11.17 -0.18 -8.56
N GLN A 69 10.85 -1.32 -9.18
CA GLN A 69 9.94 -2.30 -8.60
C GLN A 69 10.49 -2.91 -7.30
N SER A 70 11.81 -3.16 -7.23
CA SER A 70 12.46 -3.64 -6.01
C SER A 70 12.39 -2.60 -4.89
N ALA A 71 12.60 -1.32 -5.20
CA ALA A 71 12.47 -0.23 -4.25
C ALA A 71 11.03 -0.11 -3.71
N ILE A 72 10.02 -0.25 -4.58
CA ILE A 72 8.60 -0.25 -4.18
C ILE A 72 8.29 -1.45 -3.27
N ALA A 73 8.81 -2.64 -3.60
CA ALA A 73 8.61 -3.82 -2.77
C ALA A 73 9.25 -3.66 -1.38
N ALA A 74 10.48 -3.10 -1.31
CA ALA A 74 11.17 -2.85 -0.05
C ALA A 74 10.46 -1.81 0.84
N ALA A 75 9.82 -0.80 0.23
CA ALA A 75 9.06 0.22 0.97
C ALA A 75 7.66 -0.26 1.43
N ASN A 76 7.17 -1.38 0.87
CA ASN A 76 5.89 -1.99 1.24
C ASN A 76 6.04 -3.19 2.19
N GLN A 77 7.28 -3.53 2.57
CA GLN A 77 7.56 -4.37 3.73
C GLN A 77 7.41 -3.54 4.98
#